data_AF-A0A8T0JQF7-F1
#
_entry.id   AF-A0A8T0JQF7-F1
#
_cell.length_a   1.000
_cell.length_b   1.000
_cell.length_c   1.000
_cell.angle_alpha   90.00
_cell.angle_beta   90.00
_cell.angle_gamma   90.00
#
_symmetry.space_group_name_H-M   'P 1'
#
loop_
_entity.id
_entity.type
_entity.pdbx_description
1 polymer ?
#
loop_
_entity_poly.entity_id
_entity_poly.type
_entity_poly.pdbx_seq_one_letter_code
_entity_poly.pdbx_strand_id
1 'polypeptide(L)'
;MKKITQILFLFGLLSSTTYAAVNDFCVADLKGPDGPSGYQCKPPNTVTVDDFVFSGQITAGFMTPFHLYMKTLKPGDVMVFPQGQLHFQVNSGKGKATAFLAFSSANPGAQLLDLLLFGNSLPSDVIAQTTFLDVEQVKKLKARFGGK
;
A
#
# COMPACT_ATOMS: atom_id res chain seq x y z
N MET A 1 -65.68 -3.49 16.47
CA MET A 1 -65.16 -3.13 15.12
C MET A 1 -63.84 -2.37 15.29
N LYS A 2 -62.70 -3.07 15.18
CA LYS A 2 -61.35 -2.48 15.30
C LYS A 2 -60.93 -1.89 13.96
N LYS A 3 -60.64 -0.58 13.90
CA LYS A 3 -60.08 0.07 12.70
C LYS A 3 -58.63 -0.35 12.54
N ILE A 4 -58.32 -1.00 11.41
CA ILE A 4 -56.98 -1.37 11.00
C ILE A 4 -56.39 -0.17 10.26
N THR A 5 -55.41 0.50 10.86
CA THR A 5 -54.64 1.58 10.23
C THR A 5 -53.58 0.96 9.33
N GLN A 6 -53.72 1.10 8.01
CA GLN A 6 -52.69 0.69 7.05
C GLN A 6 -51.50 1.65 7.14
N ILE A 7 -50.34 1.14 7.55
CA ILE A 7 -49.05 1.85 7.48
C ILE A 7 -48.49 1.63 6.07
N LEU A 8 -48.53 2.68 5.26
CA LEU A 8 -47.93 2.72 3.92
C LEU A 8 -46.41 2.81 4.08
N PHE A 9 -45.69 1.69 3.87
CA PHE A 9 -44.23 1.70 3.79
C PHE A 9 -43.81 2.30 2.44
N LEU A 10 -43.42 3.59 2.44
CA LEU A 10 -42.70 4.18 1.31
C LEU A 10 -41.29 3.57 1.29
N PHE A 11 -41.06 2.63 0.38
CA PHE A 11 -39.73 2.17 0.02
C PHE A 11 -39.06 3.29 -0.79
N GLY A 12 -38.42 4.23 -0.10
CA GLY A 12 -37.63 5.28 -0.73
C GLY A 12 -36.49 4.66 -1.51
N LEU A 13 -36.45 4.90 -2.83
CA LEU A 13 -35.30 4.60 -3.68
C LEU A 13 -34.07 5.31 -3.08
N LEU A 14 -33.21 4.58 -2.39
CA LEU A 14 -31.84 5.02 -2.14
C LEU A 14 -31.11 4.93 -3.48
N SER A 15 -31.18 6.01 -4.26
CA SER A 15 -30.28 6.23 -5.38
C SER A 15 -28.89 6.48 -4.81
N SER A 16 -28.12 5.41 -4.67
CA SER A 16 -26.69 5.48 -4.38
C SER A 16 -26.00 6.14 -5.57
N THR A 17 -25.79 7.46 -5.54
CA THR A 17 -24.90 8.13 -6.49
C THR A 17 -23.48 7.69 -6.14
N THR A 18 -23.01 6.62 -6.78
CA THR A 18 -21.59 6.31 -6.78
C THR A 18 -20.89 7.46 -7.50
N TYR A 19 -20.16 8.27 -6.73
CA TYR A 19 -19.17 9.16 -7.31
C TYR A 19 -18.06 8.27 -7.88
N ALA A 20 -18.25 7.77 -9.10
CA ALA A 20 -17.12 7.34 -9.91
C ALA A 20 -16.24 8.58 -10.05
N ALA A 21 -15.08 8.58 -9.39
CA ALA A 21 -14.19 9.72 -9.35
C ALA A 21 -13.76 10.08 -10.78
N VAL A 22 -14.32 11.18 -11.31
CA VAL A 22 -13.80 11.87 -12.49
C VAL A 22 -12.64 12.78 -12.03
N ASN A 23 -11.65 12.19 -11.36
CA ASN A 23 -10.44 12.92 -10.94
C ASN A 23 -9.27 12.37 -11.76
N ASP A 24 -8.58 13.25 -12.48
CA ASP A 24 -7.42 12.89 -13.29
C ASP A 24 -6.32 12.25 -12.41
N PHE A 25 -5.91 12.94 -11.33
CA PHE A 25 -5.00 12.42 -10.29
C PHE A 25 -5.29 13.12 -8.96
N CYS A 26 -5.07 12.43 -7.84
CA CYS A 26 -5.24 12.97 -6.49
C CYS A 26 -3.97 12.74 -5.67
N VAL A 27 -3.41 13.82 -5.09
CA VAL A 27 -2.31 13.73 -4.14
C VAL A 27 -2.89 13.39 -2.77
N ALA A 28 -2.52 12.23 -2.22
CA ALA A 28 -2.97 11.79 -0.91
C ALA A 28 -2.52 12.74 0.22
N ASP A 29 -3.43 13.08 1.12
CA ASP A 29 -3.12 13.78 2.37
C ASP A 29 -2.74 12.78 3.46
N LEU A 30 -1.45 12.45 3.52
CA LEU A 30 -0.89 11.50 4.49
C LEU A 30 -0.91 12.02 5.95
N LYS A 31 -1.34 13.27 6.20
CA LYS A 31 -1.54 13.78 7.56
C LYS A 31 -2.95 13.49 8.08
N GLY A 32 -3.88 13.12 7.20
CA GLY A 32 -5.25 12.78 7.54
C GLY A 32 -5.40 11.35 8.09
N PRO A 33 -6.58 11.00 8.63
CA PRO A 33 -6.88 9.64 9.01
C PRO A 33 -6.98 8.73 7.79
N ASP A 34 -6.34 7.56 7.85
CA ASP A 34 -6.50 6.50 6.86
C ASP A 34 -7.90 5.89 6.97
N GLY A 35 -8.58 5.75 5.83
CA GLY A 35 -9.94 5.22 5.74
C GLY A 35 -9.99 3.87 5.02
N PRO A 36 -11.15 3.22 4.97
CA PRO A 36 -11.34 1.97 4.22
C PRO A 36 -11.04 2.09 2.71
N SER A 37 -10.96 3.31 2.18
CA SER A 37 -10.65 3.64 0.79
C SER A 37 -9.30 4.36 0.63
N GLY A 38 -8.45 4.32 1.65
CA GLY A 38 -7.18 5.03 1.71
C GLY A 38 -7.31 6.46 2.23
N TYR A 39 -6.32 7.29 1.88
CA TYR A 39 -6.24 8.69 2.31
C TYR A 39 -7.10 9.62 1.45
N GLN A 40 -7.63 10.67 2.08
CA GLN A 40 -8.30 11.75 1.40
C GLN A 40 -7.34 12.54 0.50
N CYS A 41 -7.87 13.21 -0.53
CA CYS A 41 -7.08 14.09 -1.38
C CYS A 41 -6.72 15.39 -0.66
N LYS A 42 -5.49 15.87 -0.87
CA LYS A 42 -5.14 17.25 -0.55
C LYS A 42 -6.03 18.23 -1.32
N PRO A 43 -6.51 19.33 -0.70
CA PRO A 43 -7.15 20.42 -1.41
C PRO A 43 -6.25 20.99 -2.53
N PRO A 44 -6.79 21.41 -3.69
CA PRO A 44 -5.97 21.86 -4.82
C PRO A 44 -5.02 23.03 -4.51
N ASN A 45 -5.37 23.87 -3.54
CA ASN A 45 -4.57 25.03 -3.12
C ASN A 45 -3.42 24.67 -2.15
N THR A 46 -3.32 23.43 -1.68
CA THR A 46 -2.22 22.95 -0.82
C THR A 46 -1.27 22.00 -1.53
N VAL A 47 -1.61 21.59 -2.76
CA VAL A 47 -0.74 20.81 -3.63
C VAL A 47 0.35 21.72 -4.19
N THR A 48 1.61 21.28 -4.11
CA THR A 48 2.79 22.05 -4.50
C THR A 48 3.58 21.32 -5.59
N VAL A 49 4.53 22.02 -6.22
CA VAL A 49 5.45 21.38 -7.18
C VAL A 49 6.23 20.23 -6.55
N ASP A 50 6.55 20.33 -5.27
CA ASP A 50 7.28 19.29 -4.52
C ASP A 50 6.49 17.98 -4.41
N ASP A 51 5.16 18.02 -4.54
CA ASP A 51 4.29 16.84 -4.60
C ASP A 51 4.37 16.11 -5.96
N PHE A 52 5.14 16.62 -6.92
CA PHE A 52 5.34 16.03 -8.26
C PHE A 52 6.83 15.95 -8.67
N VAL A 53 7.76 16.35 -7.79
CA VAL A 53 9.20 16.33 -8.10
C VAL A 53 9.76 14.91 -7.94
N PHE A 54 10.42 14.45 -9.01
CA PHE A 54 11.24 13.25 -9.00
C PHE A 54 12.67 13.61 -8.63
N SER A 55 13.23 12.94 -7.62
CA SER A 55 14.60 13.21 -7.16
C SER A 55 15.31 11.93 -6.73
N GLY A 56 16.63 11.98 -6.75
CA GLY A 56 17.49 10.88 -6.30
C GLY A 56 17.57 9.70 -7.27
N GLN A 57 18.08 8.59 -6.78
CA GLN A 57 18.21 7.32 -7.51
C GLN A 57 17.68 6.18 -6.65
N ILE A 58 16.86 5.32 -7.24
CA ILE A 58 16.25 4.18 -6.55
C ILE A 58 16.62 2.91 -7.32
N THR A 59 17.31 1.98 -6.67
CA THR A 59 17.45 0.63 -7.20
C THR A 59 16.19 -0.14 -6.84
N ALA A 60 15.43 -0.52 -7.85
CA ALA A 60 14.19 -1.27 -7.67
C ALA A 60 14.22 -2.55 -8.48
N GLY A 61 13.48 -3.55 -8.03
CA GLY A 61 13.43 -4.84 -8.71
C GLY A 61 12.33 -5.75 -8.21
N PHE A 62 12.02 -6.76 -9.00
CA PHE A 62 11.13 -7.86 -8.64
C PHE A 62 11.76 -9.18 -9.04
N MET A 63 11.26 -10.25 -8.42
CA MET A 63 11.84 -11.58 -8.55
C MET A 63 10.76 -12.60 -8.89
N THR A 64 11.12 -13.54 -9.75
CA THR A 64 10.48 -14.84 -9.87
C THR A 64 11.34 -15.88 -9.17
N PRO A 65 10.89 -17.15 -9.04
CA PRO A 65 11.74 -18.20 -8.48
C PRO A 65 13.08 -18.42 -9.21
N PHE A 66 13.20 -17.95 -10.47
CA PHE A 66 14.36 -18.23 -11.32
C PHE A 66 15.07 -16.98 -11.85
N HIS A 67 14.44 -15.81 -11.77
CA HIS A 67 14.97 -14.59 -12.38
C HIS A 67 14.78 -13.37 -11.48
N LEU A 68 15.82 -12.55 -11.40
CA LEU A 68 15.80 -11.21 -10.81
C LEU A 68 15.75 -10.17 -11.94
N TYR A 69 14.78 -9.26 -11.85
CA TYR A 69 14.66 -8.10 -12.73
C TYR A 69 14.91 -6.86 -11.89
N MET A 70 16.06 -6.19 -12.06
CA MET A 70 16.41 -5.00 -11.29
C MET A 70 17.03 -3.91 -12.15
N LYS A 71 16.78 -2.65 -11.78
CA LYS A 71 17.38 -1.47 -12.41
C LYS A 71 17.54 -0.36 -11.38
N THR A 72 18.60 0.44 -11.53
CA THR A 72 18.71 1.74 -10.85
C THR A 72 17.96 2.79 -11.67
N LEU A 73 16.83 3.23 -11.13
CA LEU A 73 15.94 4.23 -11.71
C LEU A 73 16.43 5.64 -11.40
N LYS A 74 16.46 6.49 -12.43
CA LYS A 74 16.72 7.93 -12.38
C LYS A 74 15.42 8.71 -12.63
N PRO A 75 15.37 10.02 -12.35
CA PRO A 75 14.21 10.83 -12.70
C PRO A 75 13.82 10.65 -14.18
N GLY A 76 12.56 10.30 -14.43
CA GLY A 76 12.02 9.99 -15.75
C GLY A 76 12.02 8.50 -16.14
N ASP A 77 12.73 7.64 -15.40
CA ASP A 77 12.62 6.19 -15.60
C ASP A 77 11.28 5.65 -15.06
N VAL A 78 10.73 4.66 -15.76
CA VAL A 78 9.53 3.91 -15.34
C VAL A 78 9.88 2.44 -15.20
N MET A 79 9.35 1.80 -14.15
CA MET A 79 9.41 0.35 -13.94
C MET A 79 8.01 -0.16 -13.62
N VAL A 80 7.68 -1.31 -14.20
CA VAL A 80 6.40 -2.00 -13.98
C VAL A 80 6.63 -3.23 -13.11
N PHE A 81 5.86 -3.35 -12.03
CA PHE A 81 5.84 -4.53 -11.17
C PHE A 81 4.60 -5.36 -11.48
N PRO A 82 4.75 -6.62 -11.91
CA PRO A 82 3.60 -7.49 -12.12
C PRO A 82 2.83 -7.74 -10.82
N GLN A 83 1.51 -7.90 -10.92
CA GLN A 83 0.64 -8.13 -9.76
C GLN A 83 1.05 -9.40 -8.99
N GLY A 84 1.11 -9.29 -7.66
CA GLY A 84 1.36 -10.43 -6.75
C GLY A 84 2.83 -10.84 -6.63
N GLN A 85 3.75 -10.21 -7.37
CA GLN A 85 5.18 -10.52 -7.26
C GLN A 85 5.84 -9.71 -6.14
N LEU A 86 6.72 -10.39 -5.39
CA LEU A 86 7.57 -9.74 -4.42
C LEU A 86 8.55 -8.81 -5.15
N HIS A 87 8.62 -7.58 -4.68
CA HIS A 87 9.46 -6.54 -5.24
C HIS A 87 10.05 -5.69 -4.12
N PHE A 88 11.09 -4.93 -4.43
CA PHE A 88 11.82 -4.10 -3.49
C PHE A 88 12.21 -2.77 -4.12
N GLN A 89 12.45 -1.79 -3.25
CA GLN A 89 13.02 -0.50 -3.61
C GLN A 89 14.06 -0.13 -2.56
N VAL A 90 15.25 0.31 -3.00
CA VAL A 90 16.32 0.78 -2.15
C VAL A 90 16.77 2.14 -2.67
N ASN A 91 16.81 3.14 -1.78
CA ASN A 91 17.47 4.40 -2.09
C ASN A 91 18.98 4.15 -2.22
N SER A 92 19.47 4.14 -3.46
CA SER A 92 20.86 3.84 -3.79
C SER A 92 21.66 5.08 -4.20
N GLY A 93 20.98 6.24 -4.29
CA GLY A 93 21.59 7.52 -4.57
C GLY A 93 22.14 8.24 -3.33
N LYS A 94 22.69 9.43 -3.55
CA LYS A 94 23.02 10.37 -2.47
C LYS A 94 21.78 11.19 -2.12
N GLY A 95 21.47 11.30 -0.84
CA GLY A 95 20.35 12.12 -0.35
C GLY A 95 18.99 11.41 -0.43
N LYS A 96 17.92 12.20 -0.38
CA LYS A 96 16.53 11.70 -0.43
C LYS A 96 16.17 11.36 -1.88
N ALA A 97 15.48 10.24 -2.09
CA ALA A 97 14.88 9.89 -3.37
C ALA A 97 13.34 9.93 -3.26
N THR A 98 12.65 10.26 -4.35
CA THR A 98 11.18 10.36 -4.41
C THR A 98 10.68 9.76 -5.73
N ALA A 99 9.62 8.96 -5.66
CA ALA A 99 8.96 8.34 -6.80
C ALA A 99 7.45 8.23 -6.55
N PHE A 100 6.67 8.17 -7.64
CA PHE A 100 5.24 7.90 -7.60
C PHE A 100 4.95 6.45 -7.94
N LEU A 101 3.96 5.90 -7.27
CA LEU A 101 3.41 4.58 -7.56
C LEU A 101 2.02 4.77 -8.14
N ALA A 102 1.74 4.09 -9.24
CA ALA A 102 0.41 4.01 -9.82
C ALA A 102 -0.04 2.55 -9.79
N PHE A 103 -1.31 2.33 -9.44
CA PHE A 103 -1.91 1.01 -9.36
C PHE A 103 -3.11 0.94 -10.30
N SER A 104 -3.33 -0.22 -10.89
CA SER A 104 -4.50 -0.50 -11.74
C SER A 104 -5.79 -0.75 -10.94
N SER A 105 -5.76 -0.58 -9.62
CA SER A 105 -6.88 -0.74 -8.70
C SER A 105 -7.01 0.51 -7.82
N ALA A 106 -8.24 0.95 -7.60
CA ALA A 106 -8.55 2.01 -6.63
C ALA A 106 -8.35 1.57 -5.17
N ASN A 107 -8.23 0.26 -4.91
CA ASN A 107 -7.91 -0.29 -3.60
C ASN A 107 -6.71 -1.25 -3.72
N PRO A 108 -5.48 -0.74 -3.89
CA PRO A 108 -4.30 -1.57 -3.97
C PRO A 108 -3.94 -2.10 -2.57
N GLY A 109 -3.82 -3.42 -2.44
CA GLY A 109 -3.31 -4.06 -1.23
C GLY A 109 -1.78 -4.06 -1.18
N ALA A 110 -1.21 -3.91 0.01
CA ALA A 110 0.23 -4.05 0.24
C ALA A 110 0.50 -5.20 1.24
N GLN A 111 1.41 -6.09 0.88
CA GLN A 111 1.91 -7.16 1.75
C GLN A 111 3.39 -6.93 2.01
N LEU A 112 3.71 -6.46 3.21
CA LEU A 112 5.09 -6.21 3.62
C LEU A 112 5.66 -7.47 4.25
N LEU A 113 6.53 -8.17 3.51
CA LEU A 113 7.06 -9.48 3.89
C LEU A 113 7.66 -9.48 5.30
N ASP A 114 8.48 -8.49 5.63
CA ASP A 114 9.15 -8.43 6.94
C ASP A 114 8.16 -8.28 8.11
N LEU A 115 7.07 -7.52 7.93
CA LEU A 115 6.02 -7.38 8.94
C LEU A 115 5.16 -8.66 9.03
N LEU A 116 4.90 -9.31 7.90
CA LEU A 116 4.15 -10.56 7.83
C LEU A 116 4.93 -11.76 8.41
N LEU A 117 6.26 -11.72 8.38
CA LEU A 117 7.08 -12.75 9.02
C LEU A 117 7.39 -12.38 10.47
N PHE A 118 7.82 -11.15 10.73
CA PHE A 118 8.46 -10.80 12.00
C PHE A 118 7.70 -9.77 12.84
N GLY A 119 6.75 -9.02 12.28
CA GLY A 119 6.03 -7.95 12.97
C GLY A 119 4.75 -8.38 13.70
N ASN A 120 4.53 -9.69 13.86
CA ASN A 120 3.28 -10.24 14.40
C ASN A 120 3.52 -11.36 15.43
N SER A 121 2.46 -12.06 15.84
CA SER A 121 2.47 -13.13 16.85
C SER A 121 2.72 -14.55 16.29
N LEU A 122 3.18 -14.68 15.04
CA LEU A 122 3.53 -15.97 14.44
C LEU A 122 4.69 -16.60 15.25
N PRO A 123 4.57 -17.88 15.69
CA PRO A 123 5.59 -18.51 16.52
C PRO A 123 6.96 -18.56 15.83
N SER A 124 8.02 -18.31 16.62
CA SER A 124 9.38 -18.20 16.08
C SER A 124 9.91 -19.54 15.52
N ASP A 125 9.48 -20.66 16.10
CA ASP A 125 9.78 -22.01 15.65
C ASP A 125 9.15 -22.32 14.28
N VAL A 126 7.94 -21.84 14.02
CA VAL A 126 7.28 -21.99 12.71
C VAL A 126 7.99 -21.19 11.62
N ILE A 127 8.40 -19.96 11.92
CA ILE A 127 9.19 -19.14 11.00
C ILE A 127 10.55 -19.80 10.74
N ALA A 128 11.22 -20.30 11.77
CA ALA A 128 12.50 -20.99 11.63
C ALA A 128 12.41 -22.20 10.68
N GLN A 129 11.36 -23.02 10.79
CA GLN A 129 11.12 -24.16 9.91
C GLN A 129 10.91 -23.80 8.44
N THR A 130 10.43 -22.60 8.15
CA THR A 130 10.08 -22.17 6.77
C THR A 130 11.13 -21.27 6.13
N THR A 131 12.01 -20.67 6.92
CA THR A 131 13.01 -19.69 6.45
C THR A 131 14.44 -20.21 6.54
N PHE A 132 14.66 -21.37 7.15
CA PHE A 132 15.99 -21.92 7.46
C PHE A 132 16.85 -21.02 8.35
N LEU A 133 16.22 -20.09 9.08
CA LEU A 133 16.86 -19.26 10.09
C LEU A 133 16.81 -19.97 11.44
N ASP A 134 17.85 -19.78 12.26
CA ASP A 134 17.82 -20.24 13.65
C ASP A 134 16.77 -19.46 14.46
N VAL A 135 16.16 -20.11 15.45
CA VAL A 135 15.14 -19.49 16.31
C VAL A 135 15.63 -18.20 16.94
N GLU A 136 16.91 -18.12 17.33
CA GLU A 136 17.50 -16.90 17.89
C GLU A 136 17.63 -15.76 16.87
N GLN A 137 17.90 -16.07 15.60
CA GLN A 137 17.89 -15.08 14.52
C GLN A 137 16.47 -14.57 14.28
N VAL A 138 15.48 -15.46 14.28
CA VAL A 138 14.06 -15.10 14.14
C VAL A 138 13.62 -14.17 15.28
N LYS A 139 13.94 -14.51 16.54
CA LYS A 139 13.63 -13.65 17.70
C LYS A 139 14.25 -12.27 17.56
N LYS A 140 15.50 -12.19 17.10
CA LYS A 140 16.19 -10.91 16.86
C LYS A 140 15.47 -10.08 15.80
N LEU A 141 15.00 -10.70 14.71
CA LEU A 141 14.21 -10.02 13.69
C LEU A 141 12.85 -9.58 14.24
N LYS A 142 12.13 -10.44 14.97
CA LYS A 142 10.85 -10.09 15.60
C LYS A 142 10.97 -8.89 16.53
N ALA A 143 12.00 -8.84 17.37
CA ALA A 143 12.27 -7.69 18.23
C ALA A 143 12.46 -6.38 17.44
N ARG A 144 13.08 -6.44 16.26
CA ARG A 144 13.27 -5.27 15.37
C ARG A 144 11.95 -4.77 14.77
N PHE A 145 11.02 -5.67 14.47
CA PHE A 145 9.74 -5.35 13.82
C PHE A 145 8.56 -5.28 14.80
N GLY A 146 8.80 -5.41 16.12
CA GLY A 146 7.75 -5.33 17.15
C GLY A 146 6.91 -6.59 17.31
N GLY A 147 7.32 -7.73 16.73
CA GLY A 147 6.65 -9.01 16.89
C GLY A 147 6.91 -9.66 18.25
N LYS A 148 5.98 -10.52 18.67
CA LYS A 148 6.02 -11.30 19.92
C LYS A 148 6.35 -12.76 19.65
#